data_AF-A0A7K0A0E3-F1
#
_entry.id   AF-A0A7K0A0E3-F1
#
_cell.length_a   1.000
_cell.length_b   1.000
_cell.length_c   1.000
_cell.angle_alpha   90.00
_cell.angle_beta   90.00
_cell.angle_gamma   90.00
#
_symmetry.space_group_name_H-M   'P 1'
#
loop_
_entity.id
_entity.type
_entity.pdbx_description
1 polymer ?
#
loop_
_entity_poly.entity_id
_entity_poly.type
_entity_poly.pdbx_seq_one_letter_code
_entity_poly.pdbx_strand_id
1 'polypeptide(L)'
;MTDDLEEVRRRARDDRKLFERAAQVLAEIDRSHGLTDDQADVLAALRIRVEGKERTSLEDLLSVTGDIGAKRDLGEVLSGPEQTGPDWPDIEEKKREWPGL
;
A
#
# COMPACT_ATOMS: atom_id res chain seq x y z
N MET A 1 35.14 -8.18 -13.53
CA MET A 1 34.69 -6.81 -13.16
C MET A 1 33.26 -6.51 -13.61
N THR A 2 32.85 -6.80 -14.85
CA THR A 2 31.41 -6.73 -15.24
C THR A 2 30.59 -7.89 -14.65
N ASP A 3 31.19 -9.08 -14.62
CA ASP A 3 30.56 -10.31 -14.10
C ASP A 3 30.16 -10.20 -12.62
N ASP A 4 31.04 -9.63 -11.80
CA ASP A 4 30.81 -9.40 -10.36
C ASP A 4 29.60 -8.48 -10.10
N LEU A 5 29.40 -7.49 -10.98
CA LEU A 5 28.31 -6.51 -10.86
C LEU A 5 26.96 -7.15 -11.23
N GLU A 6 26.95 -8.05 -12.21
CA GLU A 6 25.76 -8.81 -12.59
C GLU A 6 25.34 -9.78 -11.51
N GLU A 7 26.29 -10.47 -10.87
CA GLU A 7 26.02 -11.38 -9.76
C GLU A 7 25.41 -10.64 -8.56
N VAL A 8 25.96 -9.47 -8.18
CA VAL A 8 25.41 -8.62 -7.13
C VAL A 8 23.98 -8.17 -7.45
N ARG A 9 23.72 -7.76 -8.70
CA ARG A 9 22.37 -7.36 -9.13
C ARG A 9 21.39 -8.52 -9.12
N ARG A 10 21.83 -9.71 -9.52
CA ARG A 10 21.01 -10.92 -9.48
C ARG A 10 20.63 -11.25 -8.03
N ARG A 11 21.61 -11.28 -7.14
CA ARG A 11 21.40 -11.51 -5.71
C ARG A 11 20.44 -10.48 -5.10
N ALA A 12 20.62 -9.20 -5.41
CA ALA A 12 19.72 -8.15 -4.94
C ALA A 12 18.26 -8.34 -5.42
N ARG A 13 18.05 -8.84 -6.64
CA ARG A 13 16.70 -9.16 -7.16
C ARG A 13 16.10 -10.39 -6.46
N ASP A 14 16.91 -11.41 -6.21
CA ASP A 14 16.43 -12.62 -5.54
C ASP A 14 16.11 -12.36 -4.07
N ASP A 15 16.94 -11.58 -3.36
CA ASP A 15 16.68 -11.11 -2.01
C ASP A 15 15.41 -10.24 -1.94
N ARG A 16 15.19 -9.37 -2.93
CA ARG A 16 13.96 -8.56 -3.00
C ARG A 16 12.71 -9.43 -3.13
N LYS A 17 12.73 -10.45 -3.99
CA LYS A 17 11.61 -11.40 -4.12
C LYS A 17 11.38 -12.19 -2.83
N LEU A 18 12.44 -12.48 -2.08
CA LEU A 18 12.32 -13.15 -0.78
C LEU A 18 11.64 -12.23 0.24
N PHE A 19 12.03 -10.95 0.31
CA PHE A 19 11.41 -9.96 1.19
C PHE A 19 9.95 -9.69 0.86
N GLU A 20 9.59 -9.61 -0.42
CA GLU A 20 8.20 -9.49 -0.87
C GLU A 20 7.33 -10.65 -0.35
N ARG A 21 7.82 -11.88 -0.47
CA ARG A 21 7.10 -13.07 0.04
C ARG A 21 6.99 -13.08 1.56
N ALA A 22 8.06 -12.75 2.27
CA ALA A 22 8.04 -12.68 3.73
C ALA A 22 7.04 -11.63 4.23
N ALA A 23 7.01 -10.45 3.60
CA ALA A 23 6.05 -9.40 3.92
C ALA A 23 4.60 -9.84 3.66
N GLN A 24 4.35 -10.55 2.54
CA GLN A 24 3.03 -11.09 2.23
C GLN A 24 2.55 -12.09 3.28
N VAL A 25 3.40 -13.04 3.68
CA VAL A 25 3.07 -14.05 4.70
C VAL A 25 2.76 -13.39 6.04
N LEU A 26 3.58 -12.41 6.47
CA LEU A 26 3.32 -11.68 7.71
C LEU A 26 2.01 -10.87 7.64
N ALA A 27 1.67 -10.29 6.49
CA ALA A 27 0.38 -9.61 6.31
C ALA A 27 -0.82 -10.58 6.32
N GLU A 28 -0.64 -11.83 5.86
CA GLU A 28 -1.67 -12.87 5.97
C GLU A 28 -1.88 -13.32 7.43
N ILE A 29 -0.80 -13.44 8.20
CA ILE A 29 -0.86 -13.74 9.64
C ILE A 29 -1.54 -12.59 10.39
N ASP A 30 -1.18 -11.34 10.09
CA ASP A 30 -1.79 -10.15 10.71
C ASP A 30 -3.32 -10.14 10.58
N ARG A 31 -3.83 -10.44 9.37
CA ARG A 31 -5.29 -10.49 9.10
C ARG A 31 -6.03 -11.61 9.84
N SER A 32 -5.34 -12.68 10.21
CA SER A 32 -5.98 -13.88 10.79
C SER A 32 -5.83 -13.96 12.30
N HIS A 33 -4.66 -13.61 12.83
CA HIS A 33 -4.29 -13.83 14.22
C HIS A 33 -3.70 -12.58 14.90
N GLY A 34 -3.46 -11.52 14.14
CA GLY A 34 -2.63 -10.39 14.57
C GLY A 34 -1.14 -10.76 14.62
N LEU A 35 -0.30 -9.74 14.74
CA LEU A 35 1.15 -9.90 14.89
C LEU A 35 1.60 -9.63 16.32
N THR A 36 2.68 -10.30 16.71
CA THR A 36 3.49 -9.86 17.86
C THR A 36 4.23 -8.56 17.51
N ASP A 37 4.64 -7.79 18.51
CA ASP A 37 5.38 -6.54 18.31
C ASP A 37 6.63 -6.74 17.44
N ASP A 38 7.43 -7.77 17.73
CA ASP A 38 8.62 -8.12 16.94
C ASP A 38 8.28 -8.42 15.47
N GLN A 39 7.16 -9.10 15.21
CA GLN A 39 6.72 -9.40 13.84
C GLN A 39 6.20 -8.16 13.12
N ALA A 40 5.55 -7.24 13.83
CA ALA A 40 5.09 -5.97 13.29
C ALA A 40 6.29 -5.10 12.89
N ASP A 41 7.33 -5.04 13.72
CA ASP A 41 8.59 -4.34 13.43
C ASP A 41 9.29 -4.94 12.22
N VAL A 42 9.36 -6.27 12.12
CA VAL A 42 9.94 -6.97 10.96
C VAL A 42 9.12 -6.68 9.69
N LEU A 43 7.79 -6.72 9.76
CA LEU A 43 6.94 -6.39 8.62
C LEU A 43 7.13 -4.93 8.17
N ALA A 44 7.26 -4.00 9.11
CA ALA A 44 7.56 -2.61 8.81
C ALA A 44 8.93 -2.46 8.10
N ALA A 45 9.97 -3.10 8.63
CA ALA A 45 11.30 -3.09 8.03
C ALA A 45 11.31 -3.70 6.62
N LEU A 46 10.59 -4.81 6.40
CA LEU A 46 10.46 -5.45 5.10
C LEU A 46 9.73 -4.56 4.10
N ARG A 47 8.64 -3.91 4.51
CA ARG A 47 7.90 -2.96 3.64
C ARG A 47 8.77 -1.78 3.24
N ILE A 48 9.51 -1.17 4.17
CA ILE A 48 10.47 -0.10 3.87
C ILE A 48 11.50 -0.59 2.83
N ARG A 49 12.02 -1.81 3.01
CA ARG A 49 13.05 -2.37 2.13
C ARG A 49 12.55 -2.71 0.73
N VAL A 50 11.29 -3.12 0.60
CA VAL A 50 10.63 -3.50 -0.66
C VAL A 50 10.12 -2.29 -1.44
N GLU A 51 9.42 -1.38 -0.75
CA GLU A 51 8.81 -0.17 -1.31
C GLU A 51 9.88 0.92 -1.57
N GLY A 52 11.03 0.82 -0.93
CA GLY A 52 12.23 1.60 -1.27
C GLY A 52 12.21 3.04 -0.76
N LYS A 53 11.18 3.46 -0.02
CA LYS A 53 11.12 4.76 0.67
C LYS A 53 10.28 4.63 1.95
N GLU A 54 10.63 5.42 2.98
CA GLU A 54 9.63 5.90 3.94
C GLU A 54 8.42 6.39 3.14
N ARG A 55 7.19 6.16 3.63
CA ARG A 55 5.98 6.64 2.96
C ARG A 55 6.27 8.05 2.44
N THR A 56 6.21 8.21 1.13
CA THR A 56 6.15 9.52 0.47
C THR A 56 5.24 10.38 1.35
N SER A 57 5.74 11.52 1.84
CA SER A 57 4.97 12.36 2.76
C SER A 57 3.60 12.63 2.14
N LEU A 58 2.58 12.85 2.97
CA LEU A 58 1.25 13.18 2.46
C LEU A 58 1.34 14.32 1.43
N GLU A 59 2.19 15.32 1.69
CA GLU A 59 2.56 16.38 0.75
C GLU A 59 3.09 15.89 -0.60
N ASP A 60 4.02 14.93 -0.64
CA ASP A 60 4.55 14.40 -1.90
C ASP A 60 3.49 13.57 -2.66
N LEU A 61 2.62 12.82 -1.96
CA LEU A 61 1.49 12.11 -2.59
C LEU A 61 0.44 13.08 -3.15
N LEU A 62 0.16 14.16 -2.42
CA LEU A 62 -0.72 15.23 -2.87
C LEU A 62 -0.09 16.05 -4.00
N SER A 63 1.23 16.20 -4.04
CA SER A 63 1.94 16.85 -5.16
C SER A 63 1.83 16.05 -6.45
N VAL A 64 1.99 14.72 -6.37
CA VAL A 64 1.78 13.82 -7.53
C VAL A 64 0.31 13.83 -7.98
N THR A 65 -0.63 13.96 -7.05
CA THR A 65 -2.06 14.14 -7.36
C THR A 65 -2.36 15.53 -7.93
N GLY A 66 -1.63 16.56 -7.51
CA GLY A 66 -1.72 17.93 -8.02
C GLY A 66 -1.31 18.04 -9.49
N ASP A 67 -0.37 17.22 -9.94
CA ASP A 67 0.03 17.15 -11.36
C ASP A 67 -1.00 16.41 -12.25
N ILE A 68 -1.87 15.58 -11.64
CA ILE A 68 -3.06 15.01 -12.32
C ILE A 68 -4.15 16.09 -12.52
N GLY A 69 -4.14 17.15 -11.69
CA GLY A 69 -5.10 18.26 -11.78
C GLY A 69 -4.96 19.13 -13.04
N ALA A 70 -3.88 18.98 -13.82
CA ALA A 70 -3.63 19.83 -14.98
C ALA A 70 -4.13 19.26 -16.33
N LYS A 71 -4.66 18.03 -16.40
CA LYS A 71 -4.97 17.43 -17.71
C LYS A 71 -6.26 16.66 -17.91
N ARG A 72 -7.13 16.51 -16.89
CA ARG A 72 -8.52 16.10 -17.11
C ARG A 72 -9.42 16.80 -16.11
N ASP A 73 -10.36 17.59 -16.63
CA ASP A 73 -11.42 18.15 -15.84
C ASP A 73 -12.27 16.99 -15.31
N LEU A 74 -12.33 16.82 -13.99
CA LEU A 74 -13.09 15.75 -13.35
C LEU A 74 -14.59 15.87 -13.67
N GLY A 75 -15.06 17.07 -14.03
CA GLY A 75 -16.43 17.29 -14.50
C GLY A 75 -16.74 16.60 -15.83
N GLU A 76 -15.75 16.43 -16.71
CA GLU A 76 -15.91 15.76 -18.00
C GLU A 76 -15.95 14.22 -17.86
N VAL A 77 -15.18 13.69 -16.91
CA VAL A 77 -15.17 12.24 -16.58
C VAL A 77 -16.46 11.81 -15.88
N LEU A 78 -17.04 12.68 -15.06
CA LEU A 78 -18.28 12.42 -14.33
C LEU A 78 -19.56 12.70 -15.15
N SER A 79 -19.45 13.39 -16.29
CA SER A 79 -20.60 13.70 -17.17
C SER A 79 -20.81 12.66 -18.29
N GLY A 80 -20.02 11.57 -18.31
CA GLY A 80 -20.27 10.42 -19.18
C GLY A 80 -21.52 9.64 -18.72
N PRO A 81 -22.31 9.05 -19.64
CA PRO A 81 -23.59 8.45 -19.31
C PRO A 81 -23.46 7.38 -18.23
N GLU A 82 -24.31 7.51 -17.19
CA GLU A 82 -24.49 6.60 -16.06
C GLU A 82 -24.34 5.13 -16.49
N GLN A 83 -23.31 4.46 -15.99
CA GLN A 83 -23.32 3.00 -15.89
C GLN A 83 -23.89 2.63 -14.53
N THR A 84 -25.14 2.19 -14.60
CA THR A 84 -25.99 1.66 -13.54
C THR A 84 -25.33 0.51 -12.77
N GLY A 85 -25.15 0.66 -11.45
CA GLY A 85 -24.93 -0.47 -10.53
C GLY A 85 -24.04 -0.16 -9.31
N PRO A 86 -24.42 -0.55 -8.08
CA PRO A 86 -23.65 -0.25 -6.87
C PRO A 86 -22.52 -1.26 -6.65
N ASP A 87 -21.26 -0.83 -6.70
CA ASP A 87 -20.09 -1.66 -6.31
C ASP A 87 -19.58 -1.34 -4.90
N TRP A 88 -20.50 -1.02 -3.99
CA TRP A 88 -20.19 -0.91 -2.56
C TRP A 88 -21.41 -1.34 -1.74
N PRO A 89 -21.28 -2.31 -0.82
CA PRO A 89 -22.38 -2.63 0.09
C PRO A 89 -22.58 -1.47 1.06
N ASP A 90 -23.83 -1.01 1.14
CA ASP A 90 -24.28 0.06 2.04
C ASP A 90 -24.16 -0.42 3.50
N ILE A 91 -23.29 0.22 4.29
CA ILE A 91 -23.11 -0.08 5.71
C ILE A 91 -23.88 0.97 6.50
N GLU A 92 -25.03 0.59 7.07
CA GLU A 92 -25.73 1.43 8.05
C GLU A 92 -24.90 1.53 9.34
N GLU A 93 -24.18 2.64 9.52
CA GLU A 93 -23.47 2.96 10.76
C GLU A 93 -24.46 3.26 11.89
N LYS A 94 -24.84 2.23 12.66
CA LYS A 94 -25.42 2.45 13.99
C LYS A 94 -24.35 3.02 14.91
N LYS A 95 -24.53 4.27 15.35
CA LYS A 95 -23.71 4.89 16.40
C LYS A 95 -23.67 3.97 17.63
N ARG A 96 -22.54 3.29 17.84
CA ARG A 96 -22.27 2.53 19.07
C ARG A 96 -21.90 3.55 20.14
N GLU A 97 -22.73 3.66 21.17
CA GLU A 97 -22.38 4.41 22.37
C GLU A 97 -21.30 3.63 23.12
N TRP A 98 -20.10 4.22 23.23
CA TRP A 98 -18.99 3.66 23.97
C TRP A 98 -19.29 3.69 25.47
N PRO A 99 -19.04 2.62 26.24
CA PRO A 99 -19.29 2.64 27.67
C PRO A 99 -18.13 3.33 28.40
N GLY A 100 -18.43 4.43 29.10
CA GLY A 100 -17.59 4.98 30.17
C GLY A 100 -17.06 6.38 29.94
N LEU A 101 -17.83 7.38 30.40
CA LEU A 101 -17.28 8.60 30.99
C LEU A 101 -17.74 8.65 32.45
#